data_AF-A0A2E7J629-F1
#
_entry.id   AF-A0A2E7J629-F1
#
_cell.length_a   1.000
_cell.length_b   1.000
_cell.length_c   1.000
_cell.angle_alpha   90.00
_cell.angle_beta   90.00
_cell.angle_gamma   90.00
#
_symmetry.space_group_name_H-M   'P 1'
#
loop_
_entity.id
_entity.type
_entity.pdbx_description
1 polymer ?
#
loop_
_entity_poly.entity_id
_entity_poly.type
_entity_poly.pdbx_seq_one_letter_code
_entity_poly.pdbx_strand_id
1 'polypeptide(L)'
;MVNNADFKGHLFHEVYILHWEFGVMIDKLLSVKLAGGLMAAFMAMHILIMSQSDDPEFFMIMFLLLALLAGSTLTMDDASARKALLAFGVGWMPAVLLFTYGWVSGTDTDELPPIPGMVMWWAFVSQSLLVGLSVGVAPEDS
;
A
#
# COMPACT_ATOMS: atom_id res chain seq x y z
N MET A 1 46.98 12.42 -14.87
CA MET A 1 46.72 12.26 -13.43
C MET A 1 45.46 13.05 -13.12
N VAL A 2 44.36 12.39 -12.77
CA VAL A 2 43.10 13.07 -12.39
C VAL A 2 43.32 13.74 -11.04
N ASN A 3 42.98 15.02 -10.92
CA ASN A 3 43.16 15.78 -9.70
C ASN A 3 42.22 15.23 -8.61
N ASN A 4 42.74 14.95 -7.41
CA ASN A 4 42.00 14.30 -6.32
C ASN A 4 40.79 15.15 -5.85
N ALA A 5 40.85 16.48 -6.05
CA ALA A 5 39.75 17.39 -5.78
C ALA A 5 38.56 17.21 -6.74
N ASP A 6 38.83 17.04 -8.04
CA ASP A 6 37.78 16.81 -9.05
C ASP A 6 37.11 15.45 -8.88
N PHE A 7 37.90 14.42 -8.53
CA PHE A 7 37.38 13.08 -8.27
C PHE A 7 36.46 13.04 -7.04
N LYS A 8 36.83 13.73 -5.95
CA LYS A 8 35.97 13.87 -4.77
C LYS A 8 34.70 14.66 -5.08
N GLY A 9 34.81 15.79 -5.79
CA GLY A 9 33.65 16.60 -6.16
C GLY A 9 32.63 15.82 -7.00
N HIS A 10 33.10 15.02 -7.95
CA HIS A 10 32.24 14.17 -8.79
C HIS A 10 31.54 13.08 -7.96
N LEU A 11 32.27 12.44 -7.04
CA LEU A 11 31.72 11.43 -6.12
C LEU A 11 30.64 12.02 -5.19
N PHE A 12 30.88 13.19 -4.61
CA PHE A 12 29.89 13.85 -3.76
C PHE A 12 28.63 14.24 -4.55
N HIS A 13 28.80 14.70 -5.79
CA HIS A 13 27.69 15.04 -6.66
C HIS A 13 26.87 13.80 -7.08
N GLU A 14 27.52 12.69 -7.43
CA GLU A 14 26.84 11.44 -7.75
C GLU A 14 26.11 10.83 -6.55
N VAL A 15 26.72 10.86 -5.36
CA VAL A 15 26.07 10.39 -4.12
C VAL A 15 24.85 11.27 -3.78
N TYR A 16 24.95 12.57 -4.00
CA TYR A 16 23.84 13.50 -3.77
C TYR A 16 22.68 13.27 -4.75
N ILE A 17 22.99 13.04 -6.04
CA ILE A 17 21.99 12.70 -7.06
C ILE A 17 21.30 11.38 -6.71
N LEU A 18 22.07 10.34 -6.37
CA LEU A 18 21.51 9.04 -5.99
C LEU A 18 20.60 9.16 -4.76
N HIS A 19 21.01 9.90 -3.74
CA HIS A 19 20.19 10.12 -2.55
C HIS A 19 18.90 10.89 -2.88
N TRP A 20 18.99 11.92 -3.72
CA TRP A 20 17.86 12.71 -4.18
C TRP A 20 16.87 11.89 -5.02
N GLU A 21 17.36 11.14 -6.01
CA GLU A 21 16.53 10.29 -6.86
C GLU A 21 15.84 9.19 -6.04
N PHE A 22 16.54 8.59 -5.07
CA PHE A 22 15.97 7.58 -4.19
C PHE A 22 14.88 8.16 -3.28
N GLY A 23 15.11 9.36 -2.73
CA GLY A 23 14.10 10.09 -1.95
C GLY A 23 12.83 10.37 -2.75
N VAL A 24 12.98 10.97 -3.93
CA VAL A 24 11.86 11.25 -4.84
C VAL A 24 11.11 9.99 -5.26
N MET A 25 11.81 8.87 -5.42
CA MET A 25 11.20 7.59 -5.80
C MET A 25 10.41 6.97 -4.63
N ILE A 26 10.93 7.05 -3.40
CA ILE A 26 10.22 6.62 -2.19
C ILE A 26 8.96 7.47 -1.96
N ASP A 27 9.03 8.79 -2.16
CA ASP A 27 7.88 9.68 -1.99
C ASP A 27 6.74 9.36 -2.95
N LYS A 28 7.06 9.00 -4.21
CA LYS A 28 6.08 8.51 -5.18
C LYS A 28 5.49 7.17 -4.77
N LEU A 29 6.32 6.27 -4.21
CA LEU A 29 5.92 4.94 -3.78
C LEU A 29 5.07 4.96 -2.49
N LEU A 30 5.26 5.98 -1.65
CA LEU A 30 4.51 6.24 -0.41
C LEU A 30 3.43 7.31 -0.59
N SER A 31 3.02 7.57 -1.84
CA SER A 31 1.98 8.54 -2.15
C SER A 31 0.59 8.02 -1.78
N VAL A 32 -0.21 8.87 -1.14
CA VAL A 32 -1.65 8.63 -0.91
C VAL A 32 -2.39 8.37 -2.22
N LYS A 33 -1.99 9.04 -3.30
CA LYS A 33 -2.60 8.86 -4.64
C LYS A 33 -2.29 7.50 -5.22
N LEU A 34 -1.06 7.00 -5.03
CA LEU A 34 -0.70 5.64 -5.44
C LEU A 34 -1.49 4.60 -4.62
N ALA A 35 -1.62 4.83 -3.30
CA ALA A 35 -2.43 3.97 -2.43
C ALA A 35 -3.90 3.92 -2.88
N GLY A 36 -4.52 5.08 -3.08
CA GLY A 36 -5.90 5.18 -3.59
C GLY A 36 -6.07 4.60 -5.00
N GLY A 37 -5.08 4.77 -5.88
CA GLY A 37 -5.08 4.15 -7.22
C GLY A 37 -4.99 2.62 -7.17
N LEU A 38 -4.13 2.09 -6.29
CA LEU A 38 -4.02 0.64 -6.05
C LEU A 38 -5.31 0.08 -5.45
N MET A 39 -5.96 0.80 -4.54
CA MET A 39 -7.28 0.43 -4.00
C MET A 39 -8.34 0.33 -5.09
N ALA A 40 -8.41 1.32 -5.98
CA ALA A 40 -9.37 1.33 -7.09
C ALA A 40 -9.10 0.20 -8.11
N ALA A 41 -7.82 -0.08 -8.42
CA ALA A 41 -7.45 -1.20 -9.29
C ALA A 41 -7.79 -2.56 -8.64
N PHE A 42 -7.56 -2.70 -7.34
CA PHE A 42 -7.89 -3.89 -6.56
C PHE A 42 -9.40 -4.12 -6.50
N MET A 43 -10.19 -3.07 -6.31
CA MET A 43 -11.65 -3.11 -6.41
C MET A 43 -12.11 -3.62 -7.77
N ALA A 44 -11.52 -3.13 -8.86
CA ALA A 44 -11.87 -3.57 -10.21
C ALA A 44 -11.59 -5.07 -10.43
N MET A 45 -10.47 -5.57 -9.89
CA MET A 45 -10.14 -7.00 -9.89
C MET A 45 -11.11 -7.83 -9.01
N HIS A 46 -11.51 -7.29 -7.87
CA HIS A 46 -12.43 -7.97 -6.94
C HIS A 46 -13.85 -8.13 -7.50
N ILE A 47 -14.31 -7.22 -8.35
CA ILE A 47 -15.59 -7.39 -9.08
C ILE A 47 -15.58 -8.67 -9.93
N LEU A 48 -14.45 -9.01 -10.56
CA LEU A 48 -14.31 -10.21 -11.37
C LEU A 48 -14.35 -11.48 -10.50
N ILE A 49 -13.79 -11.41 -9.30
CA ILE A 49 -13.81 -12.51 -8.31
C ILE A 49 -15.21 -12.69 -7.72
N MET A 50 -15.93 -11.60 -7.42
CA MET A 50 -17.31 -11.59 -6.94
C MET A 50 -18.31 -12.29 -7.87
N SER A 51 -18.11 -12.19 -9.19
CA SER A 51 -19.00 -12.86 -10.15
C SER A 51 -18.93 -14.39 -10.10
N GLN A 52 -17.98 -14.96 -9.35
CA GLN A 52 -17.73 -16.39 -9.26
C GLN A 52 -17.89 -16.95 -7.84
N SER A 53 -18.27 -16.15 -6.84
CA SER A 53 -18.34 -16.57 -5.44
C SER A 53 -19.75 -16.98 -5.00
N ASP A 54 -19.84 -18.01 -4.16
CA ASP A 54 -21.09 -18.48 -3.53
C ASP A 54 -21.61 -17.54 -2.41
N ASP A 55 -20.82 -16.53 -1.98
CA ASP A 55 -21.20 -15.57 -0.94
C ASP A 55 -21.05 -14.10 -1.40
N PRO A 56 -21.90 -13.63 -2.31
CA PRO A 56 -21.76 -12.31 -2.96
C PRO A 56 -21.97 -11.13 -2.00
N GLU A 57 -22.66 -11.32 -0.87
CA GLU A 57 -23.00 -10.25 0.08
C GLU A 57 -21.77 -9.79 0.86
N PHE A 58 -20.95 -10.73 1.34
CA PHE A 58 -19.69 -10.43 2.03
C PHE A 58 -18.74 -9.62 1.15
N PHE A 59 -18.55 -10.06 -0.10
CA PHE A 59 -17.67 -9.37 -1.04
C PHE A 59 -18.20 -7.99 -1.44
N MET A 60 -19.52 -7.80 -1.55
CA MET A 60 -20.12 -6.50 -1.82
C MET A 60 -19.88 -5.50 -0.68
N ILE A 61 -19.97 -5.95 0.59
CA ILE A 61 -19.67 -5.10 1.76
C ILE A 61 -18.18 -4.70 1.77
N MET A 62 -17.29 -5.65 1.47
CA MET A 62 -15.86 -5.37 1.30
C MET A 62 -15.58 -4.36 0.20
N PHE A 63 -16.24 -4.52 -0.94
CA PHE A 63 -16.14 -3.60 -2.06
C PHE A 63 -16.55 -2.19 -1.68
N LEU A 64 -17.70 -2.04 -1.01
CA LEU A 64 -18.21 -0.73 -0.60
C LEU A 64 -17.28 -0.04 0.40
N LEU A 65 -16.72 -0.77 1.37
CA LEU A 65 -15.74 -0.23 2.32
C LEU A 65 -14.46 0.26 1.63
N LEU A 66 -13.94 -0.53 0.70
CA LEU A 66 -12.74 -0.17 -0.07
C LEU A 66 -13.00 1.02 -0.99
N ALA A 67 -14.15 1.06 -1.67
CA ALA A 67 -14.57 2.16 -2.53
C ALA A 67 -14.76 3.45 -1.74
N LEU A 68 -15.38 3.36 -0.57
CA LEU A 68 -15.58 4.50 0.31
C LEU A 68 -14.24 5.04 0.83
N LEU A 69 -13.33 4.15 1.26
CA LEU A 69 -12.01 4.58 1.71
C LEU A 69 -11.18 5.16 0.57
N ALA A 70 -11.15 4.52 -0.60
CA ALA A 70 -10.46 5.04 -1.78
C ALA A 70 -10.99 6.42 -2.18
N GLY A 71 -12.32 6.56 -2.30
CA GLY A 71 -12.97 7.85 -2.60
C GLY A 71 -12.72 8.92 -1.53
N SER A 72 -12.72 8.54 -0.25
CA SER A 72 -12.47 9.47 0.86
C SER A 72 -11.01 9.93 0.88
N THR A 73 -10.05 9.04 0.63
CA THR A 73 -8.62 9.40 0.59
C THR A 73 -8.27 10.35 -0.58
N LEU A 74 -9.10 10.42 -1.62
CA LEU A 74 -8.93 11.38 -2.73
C LEU A 74 -9.41 12.79 -2.37
N THR A 75 -10.28 12.94 -1.37
CA THR A 75 -10.87 14.23 -0.97
C THR A 75 -10.32 14.76 0.36
N MET A 76 -9.65 13.90 1.14
CA MET A 76 -8.96 14.26 2.38
C MET A 76 -7.63 14.97 2.11
N ASP A 77 -7.20 15.81 3.06
CA ASP A 77 -5.80 16.27 3.09
C ASP A 77 -4.84 15.09 3.32
N ASP A 78 -3.59 15.24 2.86
CA ASP A 78 -2.59 14.17 2.89
C ASP A 78 -2.36 13.61 4.31
N ALA A 79 -2.39 14.45 5.35
CA ALA A 79 -2.17 13.99 6.72
C ALA A 79 -3.34 13.15 7.23
N SER A 80 -4.57 13.58 6.97
CA SER A 80 -5.79 12.83 7.30
C SER A 80 -5.91 11.54 6.50
N ALA A 81 -5.59 11.58 5.21
CA ALA A 81 -5.62 10.40 4.34
C ALA A 81 -4.62 9.33 4.79
N ARG A 82 -3.40 9.72 5.16
CA ARG A 82 -2.42 8.78 5.73
C ARG A 82 -2.89 8.19 7.06
N LYS A 83 -3.49 8.97 7.96
CA LYS A 83 -4.07 8.45 9.20
C LYS A 83 -5.20 7.44 8.94
N ALA A 84 -6.06 7.72 7.95
CA ALA A 84 -7.11 6.80 7.54
C ALA A 84 -6.54 5.49 6.96
N LEU A 85 -5.51 5.58 6.13
CA LEU A 85 -4.79 4.41 5.59
C LEU A 85 -4.07 3.61 6.67
N LEU A 86 -3.50 4.28 7.68
CA LEU A 86 -2.89 3.61 8.84
C LEU A 86 -3.94 2.85 9.64
N ALA A 87 -5.05 3.50 10.00
CA ALA A 87 -6.13 2.89 10.75
C ALA A 87 -6.73 1.69 10.00
N PHE A 88 -6.89 1.84 8.69
CA PHE A 88 -7.30 0.75 7.81
C PHE A 88 -6.29 -0.41 7.82
N GLY A 89 -5.01 -0.14 7.55
CA GLY A 89 -3.98 -1.18 7.52
C GLY A 89 -3.87 -1.94 8.84
N VAL A 90 -3.89 -1.23 9.96
CA VAL A 90 -3.87 -1.85 11.30
C VAL A 90 -5.14 -2.67 11.55
N GLY A 91 -6.31 -2.16 11.19
CA GLY A 91 -7.59 -2.85 11.35
C GLY A 91 -7.69 -4.16 10.54
N TRP A 92 -7.01 -4.22 9.38
CA TRP A 92 -7.03 -5.38 8.48
C TRP A 92 -5.90 -6.38 8.71
N MET A 93 -4.87 -6.04 9.50
CA MET A 93 -3.77 -6.97 9.79
C MET A 93 -4.23 -8.32 10.39
N PRO A 94 -5.18 -8.37 11.36
CA PRO A 94 -5.63 -9.65 11.90
C PRO A 94 -6.22 -10.59 10.83
N ALA A 95 -6.94 -10.04 9.84
CA ALA A 95 -7.51 -10.84 8.75
C ALA A 95 -6.43 -11.43 7.85
N VAL A 96 -5.42 -10.63 7.49
CA VAL A 96 -4.30 -11.09 6.65
C VAL A 96 -3.43 -12.12 7.39
N LEU A 97 -3.25 -11.97 8.70
CA LEU A 97 -2.58 -12.98 9.52
C LEU A 97 -3.37 -14.28 9.59
N LEU A 98 -4.70 -14.21 9.71
CA LEU A 98 -5.58 -15.38 9.70
C LEU A 98 -5.50 -16.14 8.37
N PHE A 99 -5.51 -15.43 7.24
CA PHE A 99 -5.34 -16.04 5.92
C PHE A 99 -4.02 -16.80 5.80
N THR A 100 -2.95 -16.21 6.33
CA THR A 100 -1.61 -16.82 6.28
C THR A 100 -1.49 -17.98 7.25
N TYR A 101 -2.09 -17.87 8.45
CA TYR A 101 -2.11 -18.95 9.43
C TYR A 101 -2.76 -20.19 8.86
N GLY A 102 -3.97 -20.07 8.31
CA GLY A 102 -4.71 -21.24 7.80
C GLY A 102 -3.96 -22.00 6.70
N TRP A 103 -3.17 -21.28 5.89
CA TRP A 103 -2.27 -21.87 4.91
C TRP A 103 -1.07 -22.60 5.53
N VAL A 104 -0.41 -21.98 6.52
CA VAL A 104 0.79 -22.54 7.16
C VAL A 104 0.46 -23.69 8.11
N SER A 105 -0.69 -23.66 8.77
CA SER A 105 -1.14 -24.71 9.71
C SER A 105 -1.72 -25.94 9.03
N GLY A 106 -1.96 -25.91 7.71
CA GLY A 106 -2.58 -27.01 6.97
C GLY A 106 -4.01 -27.32 7.41
N THR A 107 -4.71 -26.32 7.95
CA THR A 107 -6.14 -26.39 8.29
C THR A 107 -6.99 -26.28 7.04
N ASP A 108 -8.29 -26.54 7.15
CA ASP A 108 -9.22 -26.43 6.02
C ASP A 108 -9.07 -25.04 5.35
N THR A 109 -8.64 -25.05 4.09
CA THR A 109 -8.38 -23.83 3.30
C THR A 109 -9.57 -23.44 2.44
N ASP A 110 -10.65 -24.21 2.47
CA ASP A 110 -11.82 -24.03 1.61
C ASP A 110 -12.56 -22.71 1.88
N GLU A 111 -12.42 -22.16 3.09
CA GLU A 111 -12.96 -20.85 3.48
C GLU A 111 -11.93 -19.70 3.35
N LEU A 112 -10.69 -19.99 2.96
CA LEU A 112 -9.63 -18.98 2.81
C LEU A 112 -9.66 -18.36 1.41
N PRO A 113 -9.22 -17.10 1.24
CA PRO A 113 -9.03 -16.53 -0.08
C PRO A 113 -8.04 -17.38 -0.89
N PRO A 114 -8.22 -17.53 -2.22
CA PRO A 114 -7.24 -18.22 -3.04
C PRO A 114 -5.89 -17.51 -2.96
N ILE A 115 -4.78 -18.25 -3.16
CA ILE A 115 -3.41 -17.72 -2.98
C ILE A 115 -3.19 -16.36 -3.68
N PRO A 116 -3.61 -16.14 -4.94
CA PRO A 116 -3.46 -14.83 -5.58
C PRO A 116 -4.21 -13.71 -4.82
N GLY A 117 -5.40 -14.02 -4.29
CA GLY A 117 -6.16 -13.11 -3.43
C GLY A 117 -5.42 -12.78 -2.14
N MET A 118 -4.85 -13.78 -1.46
CA MET A 118 -4.07 -13.58 -0.23
C MET A 118 -2.84 -12.68 -0.43
N VAL A 119 -2.10 -12.90 -1.52
CA VAL A 119 -0.92 -12.08 -1.85
C VAL A 119 -1.32 -10.63 -2.10
N MET A 120 -2.44 -10.41 -2.79
CA MET A 120 -2.95 -9.05 -3.00
C MET A 120 -3.38 -8.40 -1.69
N TRP A 121 -4.04 -9.13 -0.77
CA TRP A 121 -4.39 -8.63 0.56
C TRP A 121 -3.16 -8.21 1.37
N TRP A 122 -2.09 -9.01 1.33
CA TRP A 122 -0.81 -8.66 1.95
C TRP A 122 -0.19 -7.41 1.36
N ALA A 123 -0.11 -7.33 0.03
CA ALA A 123 0.44 -6.16 -0.66
C ALA A 123 -0.35 -4.90 -0.28
N PHE A 124 -1.67 -5.02 -0.20
CA PHE A 124 -2.57 -3.91 0.06
C PHE A 124 -2.48 -3.39 1.51
N VAL A 125 -2.53 -4.30 2.49
CA VAL A 125 -2.39 -3.92 3.90
C VAL A 125 -0.99 -3.37 4.18
N SER A 126 0.05 -3.98 3.61
CA SER A 126 1.43 -3.49 3.74
C SER A 126 1.58 -2.08 3.16
N GLN A 127 1.02 -1.84 1.96
CA GLN A 127 1.05 -0.51 1.34
C GLN A 127 0.31 0.53 2.17
N SER A 128 -0.86 0.19 2.71
CA SER A 128 -1.66 1.07 3.57
C SER A 128 -0.92 1.43 4.86
N LEU A 129 -0.23 0.45 5.47
CA LEU A 129 0.63 0.66 6.63
C LEU A 129 1.83 1.53 6.30
N LEU A 130 2.54 1.29 5.20
CA LEU A 130 3.72 2.08 4.82
C LEU A 130 3.37 3.54 4.52
N VAL A 131 2.27 3.77 3.81
CA VAL A 131 1.76 5.12 3.51
C VAL A 131 1.22 5.80 4.78
N GLY A 132 0.60 5.01 5.67
CA GLY A 132 0.08 5.51 6.94
C GLY A 132 1.14 5.79 8.00
N LEU A 133 2.26 5.05 8.01
CA LEU A 133 3.37 5.24 8.95
C LEU A 133 4.28 6.42 8.55
N SER A 134 4.16 6.93 7.32
CA SER A 134 4.89 8.12 6.85
C SER A 134 4.20 9.44 7.24
N VAL A 135 3.24 9.42 8.18
CA VAL A 135 2.70 10.61 8.86
C VAL A 135 3.85 11.27 9.65
N GLY A 136 4.50 12.26 9.05
CA GLY A 136 5.63 12.99 9.65
C GLY A 136 6.88 13.12 8.77
N VAL A 137 6.91 12.50 7.58
CA VAL A 137 8.02 12.66 6.61
C VAL A 137 7.66 13.68 5.52
N ALA A 138 6.39 14.08 5.42
CA ALA A 138 6.01 15.21 4.56
C ALA A 138 6.76 16.46 5.07
N PRO A 139 7.50 17.18 4.20
CA PRO A 139 8.13 18.42 4.61
C PRO A 139 7.03 19.35 5.13
N GLU A 140 7.18 19.80 6.38
CA GLU A 140 6.54 21.02 6.85
C GLU A 140 7.02 22.11 5.90
N ASP A 141 6.26 22.42 4.84
CA ASP A 141 6.33 23.64 4.02
C ASP A 141 5.41 23.48 2.80
N SER A 142 4.14 23.87 2.97
CA SER A 142 3.27 24.30 1.87
C SER A 142 2.50 25.55 2.28
#